data_AF-A0A6N7IWJ3-F1
#
_entry.id   AF-A0A6N7IWJ3-F1
#
_cell.length_a   1.000
_cell.length_b   1.000
_cell.length_c   1.000
_cell.angle_alpha   90.00
_cell.angle_beta   90.00
_cell.angle_gamma   90.00
#
_symmetry.space_group_name_H-M   'P 1'
#
loop_
_entity.id
_entity.type
_entity.pdbx_description
1 polymer ?
#
loop_
_entity_poly.entity_id
_entity_poly.type
_entity_poly.pdbx_seq_one_letter_code
_entity_poly.pdbx_strand_id
1 'polypeptide(L)'
;MKIMLLSESMVGDYMYVQEFVCDTQGLLYKLAAEEGYDMSVFSYLYLNSDFCSRSQDKPSRLRYDDEEVSLFYLLKEIGGQLKKYPDNVKFNLDVAYWIGWVYRQLCFLCEKPSKFLCEKIPFELMCDYYPGMHTIDEDNAAEIILNNAGLHMI
;
A
#
# COMPACT_ATOMS: atom_id res chain seq x y z
N MET A 1 6.91 -25.16 19.34
CA MET A 1 6.36 -24.24 18.33
C MET A 1 4.85 -24.42 18.34
N LYS A 2 4.11 -23.47 18.92
CA LYS A 2 2.67 -23.61 19.15
C LYS A 2 1.97 -23.05 17.92
N ILE A 3 1.57 -23.92 17.00
CA ILE A 3 0.71 -23.55 15.88
C ILE A 3 -0.63 -23.14 16.51
N MET A 4 -0.90 -21.84 16.51
CA MET A 4 -2.18 -21.30 16.95
C MET A 4 -3.18 -21.62 15.85
N LEU A 5 -3.94 -22.70 16.03
CA LEU A 5 -5.12 -22.99 15.20
C LEU A 5 -6.14 -21.90 15.50
N LEU A 6 -6.16 -20.84 14.69
CA LEU A 6 -7.19 -19.81 14.71
C LEU A 6 -8.52 -20.45 14.27
N SER A 7 -9.61 -20.22 15.01
CA SER A 7 -10.93 -20.73 14.62
C SER A 7 -11.39 -20.07 13.30
N GLU A 8 -12.18 -20.76 12.49
CA GLU A 8 -12.67 -20.25 11.20
C GLU A 8 -13.35 -18.87 11.32
N SER A 9 -14.02 -18.59 12.45
CA SER A 9 -14.59 -17.26 12.75
C SER A 9 -13.52 -16.18 12.94
N MET A 10 -12.40 -16.51 13.59
CA MET A 10 -11.27 -15.58 13.80
C MET A 10 -10.46 -15.40 12.52
N VAL A 11 -10.39 -16.42 11.67
CA VAL A 11 -9.77 -16.33 10.33
C VAL A 11 -10.57 -15.38 9.45
N GLY A 12 -11.91 -15.49 9.47
CA GLY A 12 -12.80 -14.56 8.79
C GLY A 12 -12.58 -13.11 9.25
N ASP A 13 -12.66 -12.85 10.55
CA ASP A 13 -12.46 -11.50 11.11
C ASP A 13 -11.07 -10.92 10.78
N TYR A 14 -10.03 -11.76 10.75
CA TYR A 14 -8.67 -11.32 10.42
C TYR A 14 -8.51 -10.97 8.93
N MET A 15 -9.09 -11.78 8.04
CA MET A 15 -9.10 -11.53 6.59
C MET A 15 -9.82 -10.22 6.26
N TYR A 16 -10.99 -9.97 6.87
CA TYR A 16 -11.72 -8.71 6.70
C TYR A 16 -10.91 -7.49 7.16
N VAL A 17 -10.11 -7.62 8.22
CA VAL A 17 -9.25 -6.53 8.69
C VAL A 17 -8.09 -6.27 7.73
N GLN A 18 -7.51 -7.31 7.10
CA GLN A 18 -6.45 -7.11 6.12
C GLN A 18 -6.97 -6.44 4.86
N GLU A 19 -8.08 -6.93 4.31
CA GLU A 19 -8.75 -6.37 3.14
C GLU A 19 -9.11 -4.90 3.37
N PHE A 20 -9.74 -4.57 4.50
CA PHE A 20 -10.07 -3.19 4.85
C PHE A 20 -8.84 -2.26 4.84
N VAL A 21 -7.71 -2.73 5.40
CA VAL A 21 -6.49 -1.91 5.50
C VAL A 21 -5.81 -1.74 4.15
N CYS A 22 -5.83 -2.79 3.31
CA CYS A 22 -5.38 -2.70 1.93
C CYS A 22 -6.25 -1.72 1.13
N ASP A 23 -7.57 -1.77 1.29
CA ASP A 23 -8.53 -0.87 0.65
C ASP A 23 -8.31 0.58 1.08
N THR A 24 -8.16 0.86 2.38
CA THR A 24 -7.86 2.22 2.86
C THR A 24 -6.58 2.77 2.22
N GLN A 25 -5.53 1.96 2.10
CA GLN A 25 -4.29 2.39 1.45
C GLN A 25 -4.46 2.58 -0.07
N GLY A 26 -5.23 1.71 -0.73
CA GLY A 26 -5.60 1.88 -2.14
C GLY A 26 -6.37 3.18 -2.37
N LEU A 27 -7.38 3.47 -1.54
CA LEU A 27 -8.16 4.70 -1.60
C LEU A 27 -7.30 5.94 -1.33
N LEU A 28 -6.36 5.87 -0.38
CA LEU A 28 -5.40 6.95 -0.14
C LEU A 28 -4.56 7.26 -1.38
N TYR A 29 -4.07 6.24 -2.10
CA TYR A 29 -3.33 6.43 -3.34
C TYR A 29 -4.21 7.01 -4.45
N LYS A 30 -5.44 6.53 -4.58
CA LYS A 30 -6.42 7.06 -5.53
C LYS A 30 -6.71 8.54 -5.26
N LEU A 31 -6.96 8.90 -4.01
CA LEU A 31 -7.20 10.29 -3.59
C LEU A 31 -5.98 11.18 -3.88
N ALA A 32 -4.77 10.70 -3.62
CA ALA A 32 -3.55 11.43 -3.97
C ALA A 32 -3.41 11.65 -5.49
N ALA A 33 -3.79 10.66 -6.31
CA ALA A 33 -3.80 10.79 -7.76
C ALA A 33 -4.91 11.75 -8.25
N GLU A 34 -6.08 11.76 -7.63
CA GLU A 34 -7.17 12.71 -7.89
C GLU A 34 -6.75 14.15 -7.60
N GLU A 35 -6.00 14.35 -6.51
CA GLU A 35 -5.36 15.62 -6.14
C GLU A 35 -4.23 16.04 -7.10
N GLY A 36 -3.82 15.16 -8.03
CA GLY A 36 -2.82 15.44 -9.06
C GLY A 36 -1.38 15.36 -8.55
N TYR A 37 -1.13 14.70 -7.42
CA TYR A 37 0.24 14.49 -6.95
C TYR A 37 1.04 13.62 -7.92
N ASP A 38 2.33 13.91 -8.03
CA ASP A 38 3.31 13.02 -8.65
C ASP A 38 3.36 11.73 -7.83
N MET A 39 2.80 10.65 -8.40
CA MET A 39 2.57 9.41 -7.66
C MET A 39 3.85 8.66 -7.30
N SER A 40 4.92 8.82 -8.07
CA SER A 40 6.23 8.27 -7.71
C SER A 40 6.76 8.96 -6.45
N VAL A 41 6.73 10.30 -6.45
CA VAL A 41 7.17 11.11 -5.31
C VAL A 41 6.27 10.87 -4.09
N PHE A 42 4.95 10.84 -4.28
CA PHE A 42 3.99 10.57 -3.22
C PHE A 42 4.20 9.19 -2.60
N SER A 43 4.28 8.15 -3.43
CA SER A 43 4.45 6.77 -2.94
C SER A 43 5.73 6.61 -2.14
N TYR A 44 6.86 7.14 -2.65
CA TYR A 44 8.14 7.10 -1.95
C TYR A 44 8.08 7.81 -0.60
N LEU A 45 7.55 9.04 -0.55
CA LEU A 45 7.45 9.82 0.68
C LEU A 45 6.48 9.20 1.69
N TYR A 46 5.35 8.68 1.22
CA TYR A 46 4.37 8.00 2.08
C TYR A 46 4.97 6.74 2.72
N LEU A 47 5.55 5.83 1.93
CA LEU A 47 6.09 4.57 2.45
C LEU A 47 7.31 4.78 3.37
N ASN A 48 7.99 5.93 3.25
CA ASN A 48 9.08 6.34 4.15
C ASN A 48 8.64 7.22 5.34
N SER A 49 7.37 7.59 5.43
CA SER A 49 6.86 8.48 6.48
C SER A 49 6.78 7.80 7.84
N ASP A 50 6.97 8.59 8.91
CA ASP A 50 6.68 8.17 10.26
C ASP A 50 5.17 7.90 10.43
N PHE A 51 4.32 8.62 9.72
CA PHE A 51 2.89 8.33 9.65
C PHE A 51 2.66 6.87 9.25
N CYS A 52 3.15 6.44 8.08
CA CYS A 52 2.97 5.07 7.59
C CYS A 52 3.56 4.03 8.56
N SER A 53 4.75 4.31 9.13
CA SER A 53 5.37 3.41 10.11
C SER A 53 4.52 3.24 11.39
N ARG A 54 3.80 4.28 11.82
CA ARG A 54 2.95 4.26 13.01
C ARG A 54 1.54 3.77 12.75
N SER A 55 0.97 4.06 11.58
CA SER A 55 -0.43 3.70 11.26
C SER A 55 -0.54 2.33 10.60
N GLN A 56 0.38 1.99 9.70
CA GLN A 56 0.27 0.80 8.86
C GLN A 56 1.20 -0.34 9.28
N ASP A 57 2.48 -0.06 9.57
CA ASP A 57 3.46 -1.12 9.86
C ASP A 57 3.35 -1.71 11.27
N LYS A 58 2.60 -1.06 12.17
CA LYS A 58 2.40 -1.50 13.55
C LYS A 58 0.90 -1.56 13.88
N PRO A 59 0.47 -2.45 14.81
CA PRO A 59 -0.88 -2.41 15.33
C PRO A 59 -1.18 -1.01 15.90
N SER A 60 -2.16 -0.33 15.32
CA SER A 60 -2.45 1.08 15.61
C SER A 60 -3.92 1.36 15.40
N ARG A 61 -4.48 2.28 16.21
CA ARG A 61 -5.85 2.77 15.99
C ARG A 61 -5.96 3.58 14.70
N LEU A 62 -4.90 4.29 14.34
CA LEU A 62 -4.81 5.09 13.11
C LEU A 62 -4.89 4.24 11.83
N ARG A 63 -4.75 2.92 11.95
CA ARG A 63 -4.93 1.99 10.84
C ARG A 63 -6.38 1.95 10.34
N TYR A 64 -7.32 2.36 11.20
CA TYR A 64 -8.76 2.35 10.92
C TYR A 64 -9.33 3.74 10.60
N ASP A 65 -8.46 4.74 10.44
CA ASP A 65 -8.88 6.05 9.94
C ASP A 65 -9.20 5.93 8.45
N ASP A 66 -10.18 6.70 7.96
CA ASP A 66 -10.48 6.78 6.54
C ASP A 66 -9.34 7.45 5.74
N GLU A 67 -9.40 7.35 4.42
CA GLU A 67 -8.40 7.84 3.49
C GLU A 67 -8.21 9.36 3.55
N GLU A 68 -9.27 10.13 3.80
CA GLU A 68 -9.21 11.59 3.86
C GLU A 68 -8.50 12.05 5.14
N VAL A 69 -8.86 11.46 6.28
CA VAL A 69 -8.20 11.70 7.57
C VAL A 69 -6.73 11.28 7.51
N SER A 70 -6.46 10.11 6.93
CA SER A 70 -5.10 9.61 6.71
C SER A 70 -4.28 10.58 5.87
N LEU A 71 -4.84 11.06 4.76
CA LEU A 71 -4.17 12.03 3.89
C LEU A 71 -3.91 13.35 4.63
N PHE A 72 -4.86 13.85 5.40
CA PHE A 72 -4.69 15.09 6.17
C PHE A 72 -3.51 15.03 7.14
N TYR A 73 -3.36 13.94 7.90
CA TYR A 73 -2.22 13.77 8.80
C TYR A 73 -0.92 13.55 8.04
N LEU A 74 -0.94 12.78 6.96
CA LEU A 74 0.22 12.58 6.10
C LEU A 74 0.72 13.91 5.51
N LEU A 75 -0.16 14.76 5.01
CA LEU A 75 0.19 16.04 4.40
C LEU A 75 0.83 17.02 5.39
N LYS A 76 0.50 16.95 6.68
CA LYS A 76 1.22 17.72 7.71
C LYS A 76 2.69 17.30 7.85
N GLU A 77 2.99 16.05 7.52
CA GLU A 77 4.34 15.48 7.62
C GLU A 77 5.15 15.69 6.34
N ILE A 78 4.56 15.37 5.17
CA ILE A 78 5.30 15.33 3.89
C ILE A 78 4.88 16.42 2.89
N GLY A 79 3.85 17.21 3.18
CA GLY A 79 3.20 18.08 2.19
C GLY A 79 4.14 19.09 1.51
N GLY A 80 5.13 19.63 2.24
CA GLY A 80 6.12 20.55 1.68
C GLY A 80 7.12 19.92 0.70
N GLN A 81 7.14 18.59 0.59
CA GLN A 81 8.03 17.83 -0.29
C GLN A 81 7.29 17.24 -1.50
N LEU A 82 5.95 17.24 -1.46
CA LEU A 82 5.12 16.73 -2.55
C LEU A 82 5.22 17.63 -3.77
N LYS A 83 5.13 16.98 -4.93
CA LYS A 83 5.04 17.63 -6.24
C LYS A 83 3.70 17.26 -6.85
N LYS A 84 3.13 18.18 -7.63
CA LYS A 84 1.99 17.89 -8.48
C LYS A 84 2.44 17.75 -9.92
N TYR A 85 1.75 16.90 -10.67
CA TYR A 85 1.89 16.88 -12.12
C TYR A 85 1.45 18.23 -12.71
N PRO A 86 1.88 18.57 -13.94
CA PRO A 86 1.30 19.69 -14.69
C PRO A 86 -0.22 19.55 -14.84
N ASP A 87 -0.95 20.67 -14.93
CA ASP A 87 -2.43 20.71 -14.88
C ASP A 87 -3.17 19.79 -15.88
N ASN A 88 -2.49 19.37 -16.95
CA ASN A 88 -3.03 18.50 -18.00
C ASN A 88 -2.56 17.03 -17.91
N VAL A 89 -1.77 16.67 -16.90
CA VAL A 89 -1.26 15.32 -16.68
C VAL A 89 -1.91 14.79 -15.41
N LYS A 90 -2.65 13.68 -15.55
CA LYS A 90 -3.23 12.94 -14.42
C LYS A 90 -2.75 11.50 -14.46
N PHE A 91 -2.45 10.98 -13.28
CA PHE A 91 -2.15 9.55 -13.14
C PHE A 91 -3.44 8.73 -13.21
N ASN A 92 -3.35 7.50 -13.70
CA ASN A 92 -4.52 6.62 -13.78
C ASN A 92 -4.97 6.21 -12.37
N LEU A 93 -6.24 6.44 -12.05
CA LEU A 93 -6.81 6.22 -10.72
C LEU A 93 -6.87 4.74 -10.33
N ASP A 94 -7.16 3.85 -11.28
CA ASP A 94 -7.22 2.41 -11.04
C ASP A 94 -5.83 1.84 -10.79
N VAL A 95 -4.83 2.34 -11.53
CA VAL A 95 -3.42 2.01 -11.29
C VAL A 95 -2.98 2.50 -9.91
N ALA A 96 -3.32 3.73 -9.52
CA ALA A 96 -2.98 4.26 -8.21
C ALA A 96 -3.58 3.40 -7.08
N TYR A 97 -4.87 3.10 -7.18
CA TYR A 97 -5.57 2.25 -6.22
C TYR A 97 -4.89 0.89 -6.07
N TRP A 98 -4.69 0.20 -7.19
CA TRP A 98 -4.11 -1.14 -7.20
C TRP A 98 -2.70 -1.15 -6.60
N ILE A 99 -1.84 -0.18 -6.94
CA ILE A 99 -0.49 -0.10 -6.37
C ILE A 99 -0.54 0.12 -4.86
N GLY A 100 -1.39 1.05 -4.39
CA GLY A 100 -1.55 1.32 -2.96
C GLY A 100 -2.00 0.09 -2.18
N TRP A 101 -3.01 -0.62 -2.72
CA TRP A 101 -3.56 -1.85 -2.17
C TRP A 101 -2.51 -2.96 -2.11
N VAL A 102 -1.84 -3.24 -3.24
CA VAL A 102 -0.87 -4.35 -3.34
C VAL A 102 0.32 -4.11 -2.43
N TYR A 103 0.86 -2.88 -2.33
CA TYR A 103 1.93 -2.61 -1.37
C TYR A 103 1.58 -3.07 0.05
N ARG A 104 0.34 -2.85 0.49
CA ARG A 104 -0.08 -3.23 1.83
C ARG A 104 -0.19 -4.75 1.97
N GLN A 105 -0.74 -5.42 0.96
CA GLN A 105 -0.80 -6.88 0.87
C GLN A 105 0.60 -7.50 0.93
N LEU A 106 1.55 -6.98 0.14
CA LEU A 106 2.94 -7.43 0.14
C LEU A 106 3.55 -7.35 1.55
N CYS A 107 3.33 -6.25 2.25
CA CYS A 107 3.85 -6.09 3.60
C CYS A 107 3.23 -7.10 4.59
N PHE A 108 1.95 -7.45 4.45
CA PHE A 108 1.32 -8.48 5.27
C PHE A 108 1.93 -9.86 4.98
N LEU A 109 2.12 -10.19 3.71
CA LEU A 109 2.58 -11.50 3.28
C LEU A 109 4.06 -11.77 3.56
N CYS A 110 4.93 -10.75 3.57
CA CYS A 110 6.37 -10.92 3.84
C CYS A 110 6.85 -10.39 5.20
N GLU A 111 5.94 -9.82 6.00
CA GLU A 111 6.22 -9.16 7.29
C GLU A 111 7.38 -8.14 7.22
N LYS A 112 7.52 -7.44 6.09
CA LYS A 112 8.48 -6.35 5.93
C LYS A 112 7.80 -4.99 6.06
N PRO A 113 8.47 -3.99 6.66
CA PRO A 113 7.93 -2.65 6.77
C PRO A 113 7.82 -1.98 5.39
N SER A 114 6.87 -1.06 5.23
CA SER A 114 6.62 -0.29 4.00
C SER A 114 7.89 0.30 3.40
N LYS A 115 8.75 0.89 4.26
CA LYS A 115 10.02 1.47 3.85
C LYS A 115 10.96 0.46 3.20
N PHE A 116 11.06 -0.75 3.74
CA PHE A 116 11.91 -1.79 3.16
C PHE A 116 11.38 -2.22 1.79
N LEU A 117 10.06 -2.35 1.66
CA LEU A 117 9.45 -2.76 0.40
C LEU A 117 9.61 -1.71 -0.68
N CYS A 118 9.45 -0.42 -0.39
CA CYS A 118 9.61 0.63 -1.41
C CYS A 118 11.06 0.75 -1.93
N GLU A 119 12.06 0.37 -1.14
CA GLU A 119 13.47 0.31 -1.58
C GLU A 119 13.73 -0.86 -2.52
N LYS A 120 13.02 -1.98 -2.34
CA LYS A 120 13.17 -3.21 -3.13
C LYS A 120 12.28 -3.25 -4.37
N ILE A 121 11.10 -2.68 -4.24
CA ILE A 121 10.02 -2.68 -5.22
C ILE A 121 9.58 -1.21 -5.34
N PRO A 122 10.26 -0.40 -6.17
CA PRO A 122 9.91 1.01 -6.33
C PRO A 122 8.58 1.17 -7.09
N PHE A 123 7.99 2.36 -6.99
CA PHE A 123 6.69 2.68 -7.60
C PHE A 123 6.65 2.41 -9.11
N GLU A 124 7.72 2.73 -9.83
CA GLU A 124 7.83 2.50 -11.27
C GLU A 124 7.75 1.01 -11.60
N LEU A 125 8.36 0.15 -10.79
CA LEU A 125 8.29 -1.29 -10.98
C LEU A 125 6.87 -1.82 -10.72
N MET A 126 6.15 -1.24 -9.77
CA MET A 126 4.74 -1.56 -9.54
C MET A 126 3.86 -1.17 -10.74
N CYS A 127 4.15 -0.03 -11.39
CA CYS A 127 3.48 0.34 -12.64
C CYS A 127 3.73 -0.68 -13.76
N ASP A 128 4.95 -1.23 -13.86
CA ASP A 128 5.28 -2.26 -14.86
C ASP A 128 4.55 -3.58 -14.60
N TYR A 129 4.26 -3.91 -13.33
CA TYR A 129 3.47 -5.08 -12.98
C TYR A 129 1.99 -4.92 -13.28
N TYR A 130 1.44 -3.72 -13.13
CA TYR A 130 0.00 -3.48 -13.22
C TYR A 130 -0.65 -4.18 -14.44
N PRO A 131 -0.22 -3.97 -15.70
CA PRO A 131 -0.92 -4.52 -16.88
C PRO A 131 -1.12 -6.05 -16.86
N GLY A 132 -0.20 -6.81 -16.26
CA GLY A 132 -0.28 -8.26 -16.18
C GLY A 132 -0.82 -8.81 -14.86
N MET A 133 -0.72 -8.04 -13.78
CA MET A 133 -1.00 -8.53 -12.42
C MET A 133 -2.38 -8.09 -11.90
N HIS A 134 -2.97 -7.00 -12.41
CA HIS A 134 -4.27 -6.51 -11.92
C HIS A 134 -5.47 -7.37 -12.35
N THR A 135 -5.27 -8.34 -13.26
CA THR A 135 -6.35 -9.21 -13.77
C THR A 135 -6.28 -10.64 -13.24
N ILE A 136 -5.31 -10.94 -12.38
CA ILE A 136 -5.18 -12.24 -11.73
C ILE A 136 -5.54 -12.12 -10.26
N ASP A 137 -5.65 -13.28 -9.60
CA ASP A 137 -5.84 -13.36 -8.16
C ASP A 137 -4.73 -12.61 -7.41
N GLU A 138 -5.11 -11.88 -6.36
CA GLU A 138 -4.26 -10.94 -5.64
C GLU A 138 -3.10 -11.61 -4.90
N ASP A 139 -3.30 -12.81 -4.36
CA ASP A 139 -2.24 -13.57 -3.70
C ASP A 139 -1.25 -14.11 -4.75
N ASN A 140 -1.72 -14.56 -5.91
CA ASN A 140 -0.85 -14.94 -7.03
C ASN A 140 -0.02 -13.75 -7.55
N ALA A 141 -0.64 -12.56 -7.69
CA ALA A 141 0.07 -11.35 -8.06
C ALA A 141 1.15 -10.98 -7.03
N ALA A 142 0.80 -11.02 -5.74
CA ALA A 142 1.71 -10.73 -4.65
C ALA A 142 2.89 -11.71 -4.59
N GLU A 143 2.64 -13.02 -4.74
CA GLU A 143 3.67 -14.04 -4.77
C GLU A 143 4.68 -13.80 -5.91
N ILE A 144 4.20 -13.50 -7.12
CA ILE A 144 5.07 -13.21 -8.27
C ILE A 144 5.95 -11.99 -7.98
N ILE A 145 5.35 -10.91 -7.48
CA ILE A 145 6.06 -9.65 -7.19
C ILE A 145 7.14 -9.87 -6.12
N LEU A 146 6.82 -10.59 -5.03
CA LEU A 146 7.78 -10.90 -3.97
C LEU A 146 8.91 -11.78 -4.47
N ASN A 147 8.61 -12.85 -5.20
CA ASN A 147 9.62 -13.76 -5.72
C ASN A 147 10.58 -13.05 -6.68
N ASN A 148 10.08 -12.18 -7.55
CA ASN A 148 10.91 -11.36 -8.43
C ASN A 148 11.81 -10.37 -7.67
N ALA A 149 11.39 -9.94 -6.48
CA ALA A 149 12.18 -9.09 -5.59
C ALA A 149 13.15 -9.89 -4.67
N GLY A 150 13.18 -11.22 -4.79
CA GLY A 150 13.97 -12.11 -3.91
C GLY A 150 13.43 -12.17 -2.47
N LEU A 151 12.12 -11.97 -2.32
CA LEU A 151 11.37 -12.06 -1.07
C LEU A 151 10.42 -13.26 -1.14
N HIS A 152 10.01 -13.77 0.02
CA HIS A 152 9.09 -14.90 0.11
C HIS A 152 7.96 -14.57 1.08
N MET A 153 6.79 -15.13 0.79
CA MET A 153 5.67 -15.14 1.73
C MET A 153 6.04 -15.96 2.97
N ILE A 154 5.47 -15.61 4.12
CA ILE A 154 5.69 -16.30 5.40
C ILE A 154 4.87 -17.58 5.56
#